data_AF-D0N0S1-F1
#
_entry.id   AF-D0N0S1-F1
#
_cell.length_a   1.000
_cell.length_b   1.000
_cell.length_c   1.000
_cell.angle_alpha   90.00
_cell.angle_beta   90.00
_cell.angle_gamma   90.00
#
_symmetry.space_group_name_H-M   'P 1'
#
loop_
_entity.id
_entity.type
_entity.pdbx_description
1 polymer ?
#
loop_
_entity_poly.entity_id
_entity_poly.type
_entity_poly.pdbx_seq_one_letter_code
_entity_poly.pdbx_strand_id
1 'polypeptide(L)'
;MKVLIVFAAVATLLMPVQCAGIGFDNKYEGSGFLTADFTQKSCASSGGLINPNRKGNLKCCNVPDARLGDFNGFCNGQNPGNKFHYFRPSAQSC
;
A
#
# COMPACT_ATOMS: atom_id res chain seq x y z
N MET A 1 -27.29 -23.48 -9.85
CA MET A 1 -25.81 -23.51 -9.79
C MET A 1 -25.27 -22.65 -10.92
N LYS A 2 -24.94 -21.38 -10.69
CA LYS A 2 -24.37 -20.47 -11.72
C LYS A 2 -23.75 -19.17 -11.18
N VAL A 3 -23.73 -18.98 -9.86
CA VAL A 3 -23.26 -17.71 -9.23
C VAL A 3 -21.90 -17.87 -8.54
N LEU A 4 -21.39 -19.10 -8.41
CA LEU A 4 -20.15 -19.40 -7.67
C LEU A 4 -18.86 -19.23 -8.49
N ILE A 5 -18.95 -19.13 -9.82
CA ILE A 5 -17.76 -19.10 -10.70
C ILE A 5 -17.17 -17.69 -10.79
N VAL A 6 -17.95 -16.64 -10.53
CA VAL A 6 -17.48 -15.25 -10.68
C VAL A 6 -16.50 -14.83 -9.58
N PHE A 7 -16.62 -15.39 -8.37
CA PHE A 7 -15.75 -15.02 -7.25
C PHE A 7 -14.35 -15.66 -7.30
N ALA A 8 -14.18 -16.78 -8.01
CA ALA A 8 -12.89 -17.48 -8.09
C ALA A 8 -11.87 -16.73 -8.98
N ALA A 9 -12.33 -15.92 -9.94
CA ALA A 9 -11.44 -15.17 -10.84
C ALA A 9 -10.89 -13.85 -10.25
N VAL A 10 -11.43 -13.37 -9.11
CA VAL A 10 -11.00 -12.10 -8.49
C VAL A 10 -9.77 -12.30 -7.59
N ALA A 11 -9.55 -13.51 -7.06
CA ALA A 11 -8.42 -13.80 -6.18
C ALA A 11 -7.06 -13.83 -6.92
N THR A 12 -7.04 -14.12 -8.23
CA THR A 12 -5.81 -14.17 -9.04
C THR A 12 -5.32 -12.81 -9.53
N LEU A 13 -6.03 -11.72 -9.22
CA LEU A 13 -5.70 -10.36 -9.68
C LEU A 13 -5.34 -9.41 -8.54
N LEU A 14 -5.30 -9.87 -7.29
CA LEU A 14 -4.94 -9.02 -6.17
C LEU A 14 -3.43 -9.02 -5.96
N MET A 15 -2.82 -7.86 -6.13
CA MET A 15 -1.40 -7.60 -5.92
C MET A 15 -1.18 -7.06 -4.50
N PRO A 16 -0.45 -7.78 -3.63
CA PRO A 16 -0.07 -7.27 -2.32
C PRO A 16 1.01 -6.19 -2.46
N VAL A 17 0.70 -4.96 -2.04
CA VAL A 17 1.58 -3.80 -2.13
C VAL A 17 1.52 -2.92 -0.88
N GLN A 18 2.59 -2.19 -0.64
CA GLN A 18 2.74 -1.23 0.44
C GLN A 18 3.28 0.10 -0.10
N CYS A 19 2.97 1.18 0.60
CA CYS A 19 3.60 2.47 0.41
C CYS A 19 4.51 2.73 1.61
N ALA A 20 5.78 2.42 1.47
CA ALA A 20 6.76 2.48 2.54
C ALA A 20 7.24 3.92 2.76
N GLY A 21 7.38 4.33 4.02
CA GLY A 21 8.07 5.57 4.38
C GLY A 21 9.57 5.29 4.50
N ILE A 22 10.35 5.64 3.49
CA ILE A 22 11.77 5.29 3.37
C ILE A 22 12.66 6.53 3.50
N GLY A 23 13.71 6.45 4.31
CA GLY A 23 14.71 7.50 4.48
C GLY A 23 15.73 7.56 3.34
N PHE A 24 16.61 8.56 3.36
CA PHE A 24 17.72 8.67 2.40
C PHE A 24 18.70 7.48 2.43
N ASP A 25 18.77 6.77 3.54
CA ASP A 25 19.56 5.55 3.72
C ASP A 25 18.85 4.28 3.20
N ASN A 26 17.72 4.44 2.49
CA ASN A 26 16.86 3.38 2.01
C ASN A 26 16.29 2.47 3.12
N LYS A 27 16.27 2.93 4.37
CA LYS A 27 15.65 2.22 5.49
C LYS A 27 14.25 2.74 5.75
N TYR A 28 13.43 1.87 6.32
CA TYR A 28 12.10 2.24 6.79
C TYR A 28 12.20 3.25 7.94
N GLU A 29 11.21 4.13 8.02
CA GLU A 29 10.93 4.89 9.22
C GLU A 29 10.71 3.95 10.42
N GLY A 30 11.43 4.20 11.51
CA GLY A 30 11.61 3.23 12.58
C GLY A 30 10.34 2.88 13.37
N SER A 31 9.38 3.81 13.50
CA SER A 31 8.12 3.55 14.22
C SER A 31 7.10 2.78 13.38
N GLY A 32 7.28 2.75 12.06
CA GLY A 32 6.33 2.19 11.11
C GLY A 32 5.06 3.02 10.94
N PHE A 33 5.05 4.24 11.47
CA PHE A 33 3.94 5.17 11.33
C PHE A 33 3.75 5.59 9.87
N LEU A 34 4.84 5.97 9.20
CA LEU A 34 4.75 6.45 7.81
C LEU A 34 4.26 5.35 6.87
N THR A 35 4.85 4.17 6.95
CA THR A 35 4.43 3.04 6.10
C THR A 35 2.96 2.69 6.36
N ALA A 36 2.51 2.70 7.61
CA ALA A 36 1.12 2.42 7.95
C ALA A 36 0.16 3.49 7.42
N ASP A 37 0.47 4.76 7.61
CA ASP A 37 -0.34 5.90 7.17
C ASP A 37 -0.41 6.00 5.64
N PHE A 38 0.75 5.96 4.99
CA PHE A 38 0.85 6.02 3.54
C PHE A 38 0.13 4.85 2.88
N THR A 39 0.37 3.62 3.35
CA THR A 39 -0.32 2.45 2.80
C THR A 39 -1.83 2.53 3.02
N GLN A 40 -2.29 2.98 4.19
CA GLN A 40 -3.72 3.15 4.46
C GLN A 40 -4.37 4.14 3.48
N LYS A 41 -3.74 5.29 3.26
CA LYS A 41 -4.25 6.35 2.35
C LYS A 41 -4.25 5.88 0.90
N SER A 42 -3.13 5.35 0.40
CA SER A 42 -3.04 4.85 -0.98
C SER A 42 -4.04 3.73 -1.23
N CYS A 43 -4.17 2.79 -0.30
CA CYS A 43 -5.08 1.66 -0.42
C CYS A 43 -6.55 2.10 -0.50
N ALA A 44 -6.95 3.05 0.36
CA ALA A 44 -8.30 3.60 0.34
C ALA A 44 -8.60 4.32 -0.98
N SER A 45 -7.65 5.10 -1.50
CA SER A 45 -7.81 5.85 -2.76
C SER A 45 -7.79 4.95 -4.00
N SER A 46 -7.06 3.84 -3.98
CA SER A 46 -6.96 2.90 -5.11
C SER A 46 -8.06 1.83 -5.11
N GLY A 47 -8.98 1.85 -4.15
CA GLY A 47 -10.02 0.82 -3.99
C GLY A 47 -9.48 -0.55 -3.57
N GLY A 48 -8.33 -0.57 -2.89
CA GLY A 48 -7.74 -1.79 -2.35
C GLY A 48 -8.29 -2.17 -0.98
N LEU A 49 -7.89 -3.34 -0.50
CA LEU A 49 -8.25 -3.85 0.82
C LEU A 49 -7.01 -4.03 1.68
N ILE A 50 -7.00 -3.40 2.85
CA ILE A 50 -5.91 -3.56 3.83
C ILE A 50 -5.89 -4.99 4.37
N ASN A 51 -4.70 -5.58 4.44
CA ASN A 51 -4.48 -6.84 5.15
C ASN A 51 -4.50 -6.58 6.67
N PRO A 52 -5.51 -7.06 7.43
CA PRO A 52 -5.66 -6.76 8.85
C PRO A 52 -4.55 -7.38 9.72
N ASN A 53 -3.86 -8.40 9.21
CA ASN A 53 -2.82 -9.13 9.93
C ASN A 53 -1.45 -8.47 9.82
N ARG A 54 -1.28 -7.48 8.92
CA ARG A 54 0.00 -6.77 8.77
C ARG A 54 -0.11 -5.32 9.25
N LYS A 55 0.85 -4.89 10.08
CA LYS A 55 0.84 -3.58 10.77
C LYS A 55 2.21 -2.89 10.66
N GLY A 56 2.27 -1.59 10.95
CA GLY A 56 3.51 -0.80 10.94
C GLY A 56 4.21 -0.86 9.59
N ASN A 57 5.51 -1.18 9.59
CA ASN A 57 6.31 -1.35 8.38
C ASN A 57 5.97 -2.59 7.54
N LEU A 58 5.11 -3.48 8.04
CA LEU A 58 4.60 -4.62 7.26
C LEU A 58 3.23 -4.32 6.66
N LYS A 59 2.62 -3.16 6.96
CA LYS A 59 1.27 -2.81 6.51
C LYS A 59 1.16 -3.00 5.00
N CYS A 60 0.17 -3.79 4.59
CA CYS A 60 0.01 -4.16 3.19
C CYS A 60 -1.44 -3.95 2.73
N CYS A 61 -1.59 -3.65 1.45
CA CYS A 61 -2.83 -3.48 0.73
C CYS A 61 -2.90 -4.51 -0.39
N ASN A 62 -4.04 -5.17 -0.55
CA ASN A 62 -4.34 -5.98 -1.71
C ASN A 62 -5.10 -5.08 -2.71
N VAL A 63 -4.49 -4.75 -3.83
CA VAL A 63 -5.13 -3.99 -4.91
C VAL A 63 -5.36 -4.87 -6.13
N PRO A 64 -6.49 -4.72 -6.85
CA PRO A 64 -6.61 -5.29 -8.17
C PRO A 64 -5.47 -4.81 -9.08
N ASP A 65 -4.92 -5.69 -9.92
CA ASP A 65 -3.83 -5.38 -10.84
C ASP A 65 -4.13 -4.14 -11.72
N ALA A 66 -5.37 -4.04 -12.21
CA ALA A 66 -5.88 -2.89 -12.97
C ALA A 66 -5.82 -1.54 -12.21
N ARG A 67 -5.65 -1.56 -10.88
CA ARG A 67 -5.55 -0.39 -9.99
C ARG A 67 -4.16 -0.21 -9.39
N LEU A 68 -3.18 -1.04 -9.77
CA LEU A 68 -1.81 -0.91 -9.27
C LEU A 68 -1.18 0.44 -9.63
N GLY A 69 -1.45 0.94 -10.85
CA GLY A 69 -1.04 2.27 -11.28
C GLY A 69 -1.60 3.39 -10.39
N ASP A 70 -2.89 3.29 -10.04
CA ASP A 70 -3.54 4.25 -9.14
C ASP A 70 -2.88 4.23 -7.75
N PHE A 71 -2.65 3.05 -7.18
CA PHE A 71 -1.97 2.91 -5.88
C PHE A 71 -0.57 3.55 -5.92
N ASN A 72 0.22 3.28 -6.96
CA ASN A 72 1.56 3.84 -7.12
C ASN A 72 1.52 5.36 -7.26
N GLY A 73 0.57 5.89 -8.03
CA GLY A 73 0.35 7.33 -8.19
C GLY A 73 0.01 8.00 -6.86
N PHE A 74 -0.96 7.45 -6.12
CA PHE A 74 -1.32 7.96 -4.80
C PHE A 74 -0.17 7.86 -3.81
N CYS A 75 0.59 6.76 -3.83
CA CYS A 75 1.75 6.57 -2.97
C CYS A 75 2.80 7.65 -3.21
N ASN A 76 3.27 7.79 -4.46
CA ASN A 76 4.33 8.73 -4.80
C ASN A 76 3.92 10.20 -4.63
N GLY A 77 2.62 10.50 -4.64
CA GLY A 77 2.07 11.83 -4.40
C GLY A 77 1.95 12.24 -2.92
N GLN A 78 2.20 11.35 -1.96
CA GLN A 78 2.04 11.68 -0.54
C GLN A 78 3.19 12.55 -0.02
N ASN A 79 2.86 13.45 0.92
CA ASN A 79 3.83 14.25 1.64
C ASN A 79 3.97 13.71 3.08
N PRO A 80 5.19 13.32 3.53
CA PRO A 80 5.44 12.89 4.91
C PRO A 80 5.22 13.97 5.97
N GLY A 81 5.13 15.24 5.56
CA GLY A 81 5.04 16.39 6.45
C GLY A 81 6.37 16.76 7.10
N ASN A 82 6.40 17.91 7.76
CA ASN A 82 7.64 18.54 8.24
C ASN A 82 8.40 17.70 9.28
N LYS A 83 7.70 16.89 10.09
CA LYS A 83 8.34 16.01 11.10
C LYS A 83 9.16 14.89 10.45
N PHE A 84 8.80 14.48 9.24
CA PHE A 84 9.36 13.34 8.54
C PHE A 84 10.00 13.75 7.22
N HIS A 85 10.53 14.98 7.13
CA HIS A 85 11.04 15.54 5.88
C HIS A 85 12.24 14.80 5.27
N TYR A 86 12.91 13.93 6.05
CA TYR A 86 13.97 13.05 5.54
C TYR A 86 13.46 11.73 4.95
N PHE A 87 12.16 11.48 5.02
CA PHE A 87 11.52 10.28 4.50
C PHE A 87 10.73 10.62 3.23
N ARG A 88 10.54 9.63 2.38
CA ARG A 88 9.71 9.71 1.17
C ARG A 88 8.80 8.48 1.08
N PRO A 89 7.61 8.60 0.49
CA PRO A 89 6.83 7.44 0.12
C PRO A 89 7.53 6.65 -0.99
N SER A 90 7.38 5.33 -0.95
CA SER A 90 7.91 4.42 -1.97
C SER A 90 6.98 3.23 -2.13
N ALA A 91 6.41 3.05 -3.32
CA ALA A 91 5.56 1.91 -3.61
C ALA A 91 6.40 0.64 -3.76
N GLN A 92 6.02 -0.44 -3.07
CA GLN A 92 6.73 -1.70 -3.04
C GLN A 92 5.75 -2.88 -2.96
N SER A 93 6.16 -4.05 -3.42
CA SER A 93 5.43 -5.30 -3.16
C SER A 93 5.52 -5.71 -1.70
N CYS A 94 4.49 -6.38 -1.19
CA CYS A 94 4.57 -7.18 0.04
C CYS A 94 4.46 -8.69 -0.27
#